data_AF-A0A931VET7-F1
#
_entry.id   AF-A0A931VET7-F1
#
_cell.length_a   1.000
_cell.length_b   1.000
_cell.length_c   1.000
_cell.angle_alpha   90.00
_cell.angle_beta   90.00
_cell.angle_gamma   90.00
#
_symmetry.space_group_name_H-M   'P 1'
#
loop_
_entity.id
_entity.type
_entity.pdbx_description
1 polymer ?
#
loop_
_entity_poly.entity_id
_entity_poly.type
_entity_poly.pdbx_seq_one_letter_code
_entity_poly.pdbx_strand_id
1 'polypeptide(L)'
;MNEATLPPGQGEQGDTVSPTVTIRHGEAQEVVQVSRINQLFVDVASYNSQFSMPAMLFSIFDHTPMSSPENIEETRRISVYDLSQGHQVLLNTLGLSLEPVSDANAVYASDGERRPSTVRLNVQDRGQFLGFLEALEPELVRDGALGKDLSTLSEGLALQLLTHYDLSQPSDHALELIGSLEGIVASYERLGIAESVAKLKTYLIHAKKHDLREFIAVEQAHLLGGRPATWHIDSGPQYLAKDWDRALQILNAVAANPNAQELYGRLLVHLRDCVDISIDNLLGHSAFSFSDAYKEGLLPVLREVRARLIGIE
;
A
#
# COMPACT_ATOMS: atom_id res chain seq x y z
N MET A 1 21.25 37.85 -62.72
CA MET A 1 20.84 36.46 -62.44
C MET A 1 21.86 35.85 -61.52
N ASN A 2 21.50 35.76 -60.24
CA ASN A 2 22.00 34.79 -59.27
C ASN A 2 21.09 34.93 -58.05
N GLU A 3 20.28 33.90 -57.83
CA GLU A 3 19.38 33.73 -56.70
C GLU A 3 20.22 33.53 -55.43
N ALA A 4 19.94 34.33 -54.40
CA ALA A 4 20.41 34.08 -53.04
C ALA A 4 19.24 33.49 -52.25
N THR A 5 19.30 32.18 -52.08
CA THR A 5 18.39 31.36 -51.26
C THR A 5 18.59 31.73 -49.78
N LEU A 6 17.57 32.33 -49.16
CA LEU A 6 17.47 32.43 -47.71
C LEU A 6 16.97 31.08 -47.16
N PRO A 7 17.56 30.53 -46.08
CA PRO A 7 17.06 29.31 -45.46
C PRO A 7 15.73 29.57 -44.74
N PRO A 8 14.83 28.56 -44.70
CA PRO A 8 13.48 28.69 -44.17
C PRO A 8 13.46 28.72 -42.64
N GLY A 9 12.35 29.26 -42.13
CA GLY A 9 12.03 29.55 -40.74
C GLY A 9 12.56 28.54 -39.72
N GLN A 10 13.20 29.08 -38.69
CA GLN A 10 13.22 28.45 -37.38
C GLN A 10 11.77 28.17 -37.00
N GLY A 11 11.42 26.88 -36.96
CA GLY A 11 10.17 26.43 -36.41
C GLY A 11 10.02 26.99 -35.01
N GLU A 12 8.87 27.59 -34.76
CA GLU A 12 8.37 27.86 -33.43
C GLU A 12 8.53 26.58 -32.61
N GLN A 13 9.50 26.58 -31.68
CA GLN A 13 9.45 25.69 -30.54
C GLN A 13 8.17 26.09 -29.80
N GLY A 14 7.08 25.37 -30.07
CA GLY A 14 5.86 25.53 -29.32
C GLY A 14 6.20 25.29 -27.86
N ASP A 15 6.13 26.35 -27.05
CA ASP A 15 6.03 26.27 -25.62
C ASP A 15 4.87 25.31 -25.33
N THR A 16 5.18 24.07 -24.99
CA THR A 16 4.20 23.12 -24.50
C THR A 16 3.76 23.62 -23.13
N VAL A 17 2.75 24.47 -23.12
CA VAL A 17 2.09 24.95 -21.91
C VAL A 17 1.69 23.71 -21.11
N SER A 18 2.34 23.50 -19.96
CA SER A 18 2.01 22.37 -19.09
C SER A 18 0.55 22.50 -18.67
N PRO A 19 -0.25 21.42 -18.76
CA PRO A 19 -1.67 21.48 -18.43
C PRO A 19 -1.86 21.92 -16.97
N THR A 20 -3.00 22.57 -16.72
CA THR A 20 -3.37 23.07 -15.38
C THR A 20 -4.69 22.46 -14.95
N VAL A 21 -4.87 22.33 -13.64
CA VAL A 21 -6.08 21.80 -13.00
C VAL A 21 -6.60 22.90 -12.08
N THR A 22 -7.90 23.20 -12.18
CA THR A 22 -8.56 24.17 -11.29
C THR A 22 -9.30 23.42 -10.20
N ILE A 23 -8.77 23.47 -8.98
CA ILE A 23 -9.33 22.79 -7.81
C ILE A 23 -10.24 23.77 -7.06
N ARG A 24 -11.42 23.29 -6.67
CA ARG A 24 -12.42 24.09 -5.95
C ARG A 24 -12.49 23.67 -4.48
N HIS A 25 -12.39 24.64 -3.59
CA HIS A 25 -12.56 24.47 -2.15
C HIS A 25 -13.62 25.44 -1.64
N GLY A 26 -14.88 25.00 -1.62
CA GLY A 26 -16.01 25.89 -1.34
C GLY A 26 -16.09 27.03 -2.37
N GLU A 27 -15.91 28.27 -1.92
CA GLU A 27 -15.89 29.46 -2.78
C GLU A 27 -14.50 29.79 -3.37
N ALA A 28 -13.43 29.17 -2.85
CA ALA A 28 -12.07 29.39 -3.33
C ALA A 28 -11.75 28.51 -4.56
N GLN A 29 -10.96 29.05 -5.49
CA GLN A 29 -10.42 28.35 -6.66
C GLN A 29 -8.91 28.48 -6.68
N GLU A 30 -8.24 27.35 -6.82
CA GLU A 30 -6.78 27.31 -6.96
C GLU A 30 -6.41 26.63 -8.28
N VAL A 31 -5.52 27.26 -9.04
CA VAL A 31 -5.02 26.72 -10.31
C VAL A 31 -3.64 26.13 -10.08
N VAL A 32 -3.51 24.82 -10.31
CA VAL A 32 -2.28 24.05 -10.09
C VAL A 32 -1.77 23.52 -11.42
N GLN A 33 -0.47 23.66 -11.67
CA GLN A 33 0.17 23.03 -12.83
C GLN A 33 0.34 21.54 -12.59
N VAL A 34 -0.06 20.70 -13.55
CA VAL A 34 0.09 19.23 -13.48
C VAL A 34 1.55 18.83 -13.29
N SER A 35 2.49 19.57 -13.87
CA SER A 35 3.93 19.35 -13.70
C SER A 35 4.37 19.44 -12.23
N ARG A 36 3.75 20.32 -11.42
CA ARG A 36 4.04 20.42 -9.98
C ARG A 36 3.52 19.21 -9.20
N ILE A 37 2.35 18.69 -9.58
CA ILE A 37 1.78 17.48 -8.99
C ILE A 37 2.70 16.29 -9.28
N ASN A 38 3.10 16.12 -10.54
CA ASN A 38 4.03 15.05 -10.92
C ASN A 38 5.38 15.21 -10.19
N GLN A 39 5.88 16.44 -10.03
CA GLN A 39 7.13 16.67 -9.30
C GLN A 39 7.03 16.23 -7.84
N LEU A 40 5.90 16.48 -7.16
CA LEU A 40 5.66 15.98 -5.80
C LEU A 40 5.79 14.45 -5.75
N PHE A 41 5.15 13.72 -6.67
CA PHE A 41 5.22 12.26 -6.69
C PHE A 41 6.63 11.74 -7.02
N VAL A 42 7.33 12.41 -7.96
CA VAL A 42 8.73 12.10 -8.29
C VAL A 42 9.64 12.31 -7.08
N ASP A 43 9.47 13.39 -6.33
CA ASP A 43 10.29 13.68 -5.15
C ASP A 43 10.03 12.69 -4.02
N VAL A 44 8.76 12.30 -3.80
CA VAL A 44 8.38 11.26 -2.83
C VAL A 44 8.99 9.91 -3.23
N ALA A 45 8.88 9.52 -4.49
CA ALA A 45 9.46 8.27 -5.00
C ALA A 45 11.00 8.29 -4.91
N SER A 46 11.62 9.41 -5.27
CA SER A 46 13.07 9.63 -5.15
C SER A 46 13.51 9.47 -3.70
N TYR A 47 12.84 10.13 -2.75
CA TYR A 47 13.10 9.96 -1.32
C TYR A 47 13.03 8.48 -0.90
N ASN A 48 11.92 7.80 -1.21
CA ASN A 48 11.70 6.41 -0.80
C ASN A 48 12.71 5.44 -1.43
N SER A 49 13.20 5.71 -2.64
CA SER A 49 14.20 4.88 -3.32
C SER A 49 15.61 5.01 -2.75
N GLN A 50 15.95 6.15 -2.13
CA GLN A 50 17.27 6.37 -1.50
C GLN A 50 17.58 5.37 -0.40
N PHE A 51 16.55 4.81 0.25
CA PHE A 51 16.66 3.85 1.33
C PHE A 51 16.27 2.43 0.91
N SER A 52 16.27 2.15 -0.40
CA SER A 52 16.06 0.79 -0.91
C SER A 52 17.32 -0.07 -0.73
N MET A 53 17.15 -1.38 -0.52
CA MET A 53 18.27 -2.34 -0.41
C MET A 53 19.27 -2.25 -1.56
N PRO A 54 18.87 -2.11 -2.84
CA PRO A 54 19.81 -1.87 -3.94
C PRO A 54 20.61 -0.59 -3.75
N ALA A 55 19.98 0.53 -3.41
CA ALA A 55 20.66 1.82 -3.20
C ALA A 55 21.65 1.76 -2.03
N MET A 56 21.29 1.09 -0.93
CA MET A 56 22.19 0.84 0.19
C MET A 56 23.37 -0.05 -0.21
N LEU A 57 23.14 -1.13 -0.97
CA LEU A 57 24.22 -2.00 -1.46
C LEU A 57 25.18 -1.25 -2.39
N PHE A 58 24.67 -0.44 -3.33
CA PHE A 58 25.52 0.43 -4.17
C PHE A 58 26.40 1.35 -3.32
N SER A 59 25.84 1.98 -2.28
CA SER A 59 26.63 2.86 -1.39
C SER A 59 27.73 2.15 -0.60
N ILE A 60 27.62 0.83 -0.39
CA ILE A 60 28.63 0.00 0.30
C ILE A 60 29.70 -0.48 -0.69
N PHE A 61 29.34 -0.74 -1.96
CA PHE A 61 30.28 -1.18 -2.99
C PHE A 61 31.06 -0.03 -3.65
N ASP A 62 30.60 1.22 -3.51
CA ASP A 62 31.25 2.40 -4.11
C ASP A 62 32.39 2.99 -3.23
N HIS A 63 33.15 2.12 -2.56
CA HIS A 63 34.42 2.49 -1.91
C HIS A 63 35.59 2.53 -2.91
N THR A 64 35.38 3.16 -4.06
CA THR A 64 36.44 3.43 -5.03
C THR A 64 37.18 4.70 -4.60
N PRO A 65 38.51 4.66 -4.38
CA PRO A 65 39.25 5.86 -3.97
C PRO A 65 39.21 6.91 -5.08
N MET A 66 38.84 8.13 -4.68
CA MET A 66 38.65 9.33 -5.51
C MET A 66 39.49 9.36 -6.79
N SER A 67 38.80 9.33 -7.93
CA SER A 67 39.37 9.68 -9.24
C SER A 67 38.40 10.63 -9.94
N SER A 68 38.78 11.92 -9.97
CA SER A 68 38.23 13.06 -10.73
C SER A 68 36.76 13.52 -10.52
N PRO A 69 36.53 14.82 -10.23
CA PRO A 69 35.24 15.38 -9.82
C PRO A 69 34.41 15.94 -10.99
N GLU A 70 34.28 15.24 -12.12
CA GLU A 70 33.60 15.81 -13.30
C GLU A 70 32.40 15.03 -13.86
N ASN A 71 31.97 13.89 -13.29
CA ASN A 71 30.75 13.21 -13.77
C ASN A 71 30.12 12.23 -12.77
N ILE A 72 30.02 12.62 -11.50
CA ILE A 72 29.07 11.96 -10.57
C ILE A 72 27.88 12.91 -10.51
N GLU A 73 26.76 12.54 -11.12
CA GLU A 73 25.49 13.20 -10.82
C GLU A 73 25.31 13.17 -9.31
N GLU A 74 25.53 14.30 -8.63
CA GLU A 74 25.16 14.49 -7.24
C GLU A 74 23.65 14.25 -7.15
N THR A 75 23.27 13.01 -6.86
CA THR A 75 21.90 12.67 -6.52
C THR A 75 21.65 13.38 -5.20
N ARG A 76 21.16 14.63 -5.27
CA ARG A 76 20.83 15.44 -4.09
C ARG A 76 19.95 14.58 -3.21
N ARG A 77 20.47 14.22 -2.03
CA ARG A 77 19.70 13.52 -1.02
C ARG A 77 18.61 14.47 -0.53
N ILE A 78 17.40 14.29 -1.05
CA ILE A 78 16.22 15.03 -0.59
C ILE A 78 15.99 14.66 0.88
N SER A 79 15.89 15.64 1.77
CA SER A 79 15.47 15.36 3.15
C SER A 79 13.95 15.39 3.28
N VAL A 80 13.40 14.76 4.33
CA VAL A 80 11.95 14.86 4.65
C VAL A 80 11.54 16.33 4.84
N TYR A 81 12.42 17.15 5.42
CA TYR A 81 12.17 18.56 5.63
C TYR A 81 12.05 19.31 4.31
N ASP A 82 12.97 19.08 3.37
CA ASP A 82 12.94 19.69 2.03
C ASP A 82 11.68 19.28 1.27
N LEU A 83 11.30 17.99 1.35
CA LEU A 83 10.08 17.46 0.75
C LEU A 83 8.82 18.12 1.33
N SER A 84 8.74 18.18 2.66
CA SER A 84 7.57 18.70 3.37
C SER A 84 7.40 20.20 3.18
N GLN A 85 8.49 20.97 3.28
CA GLN A 85 8.45 22.43 3.10
C GLN A 85 8.29 22.82 1.63
N GLY A 86 8.99 22.13 0.73
CA GLY A 86 8.94 22.42 -0.71
C GLY A 86 7.55 22.21 -1.32
N HIS A 87 6.78 21.26 -0.80
CA HIS A 87 5.46 20.91 -1.31
C HIS A 87 4.30 21.26 -0.38
N GLN A 88 4.53 21.92 0.78
CA GLN A 88 3.48 22.14 1.79
C GLN A 88 2.21 22.78 1.23
N VAL A 89 2.35 23.85 0.45
CA VAL A 89 1.20 24.55 -0.14
C VAL A 89 0.45 23.61 -1.08
N LEU A 90 1.17 22.89 -1.94
CA LEU A 90 0.57 21.95 -2.87
C LEU A 90 -0.14 20.81 -2.14
N LEU A 91 0.50 20.21 -1.13
CA LEU A 91 -0.07 19.16 -0.31
C LEU A 91 -1.38 19.60 0.35
N ASN A 92 -1.40 20.79 0.94
CA ASN A 92 -2.61 21.39 1.51
C ASN A 92 -3.69 21.59 0.43
N THR A 93 -3.36 22.13 -0.75
CA THR A 93 -4.32 22.27 -1.85
C THR A 93 -4.89 20.92 -2.29
N LEU A 94 -4.06 19.86 -2.29
CA LEU A 94 -4.48 18.52 -2.65
C LEU A 94 -5.19 17.78 -1.51
N GLY A 95 -5.28 18.33 -0.30
CA GLY A 95 -5.83 17.64 0.87
C GLY A 95 -4.98 16.47 1.38
N LEU A 96 -3.69 16.49 1.09
CA LEU A 96 -2.72 15.44 1.44
C LEU A 96 -1.73 15.94 2.49
N SER A 97 -1.21 15.02 3.29
CA SER A 97 -0.04 15.28 4.15
C SER A 97 1.05 14.24 3.92
N LEU A 98 2.27 14.62 4.28
CA LEU A 98 3.42 13.71 4.29
C LEU A 98 3.68 13.25 5.72
N GLU A 99 3.77 11.94 5.92
CA GLU A 99 4.18 11.34 7.19
C GLU A 99 5.52 10.61 7.01
N PRO A 100 6.58 11.02 7.72
CA PRO A 100 7.82 10.27 7.76
C PRO A 100 7.65 9.00 8.58
N VAL A 101 8.15 7.88 8.06
CA VAL A 101 8.07 6.59 8.72
C VAL A 101 9.44 5.94 8.87
N SER A 102 9.74 5.57 10.12
CA SER A 102 10.94 4.85 10.51
C SER A 102 10.64 3.36 10.61
N ASP A 103 10.73 2.65 9.48
CA ASP A 103 10.55 1.20 9.43
C ASP A 103 11.88 0.46 9.70
N ALA A 104 11.89 -0.88 9.57
CA ALA A 104 13.07 -1.71 9.81
C ALA A 104 14.32 -1.31 8.99
N ASN A 105 14.14 -0.57 7.90
CA ASN A 105 15.21 -0.09 7.02
C ASN A 105 15.71 1.33 7.36
N ALA A 106 15.17 1.93 8.43
CA ALA A 106 15.60 3.24 8.90
C ALA A 106 17.10 3.24 9.25
N VAL A 107 17.81 4.22 8.70
CA VAL A 107 19.27 4.35 8.84
C VAL A 107 19.59 5.16 10.08
N TYR A 108 20.57 4.71 10.85
CA TYR A 108 21.12 5.50 11.95
C TYR A 108 22.08 6.54 11.39
N ALA A 109 21.82 7.81 11.71
CA ALA A 109 22.77 8.87 11.47
C ALA A 109 24.00 8.72 12.39
N SER A 110 25.08 9.43 12.04
CA SER A 110 26.35 9.40 12.77
C SER A 110 26.24 9.93 14.21
N ASP A 111 25.16 10.65 14.53
CA ASP A 111 24.79 11.13 15.86
C ASP A 111 23.95 10.10 16.67
N GLY A 112 23.64 8.95 16.08
CA GLY A 112 22.83 7.90 16.68
C GLY A 112 21.32 8.07 16.48
N GLU A 113 20.86 9.13 15.80
CA GLU A 113 19.43 9.33 15.53
C GLU A 113 18.95 8.46 14.37
N ARG A 114 17.78 7.85 14.55
CA ARG A 114 17.16 7.00 13.53
C ARG A 114 16.43 7.88 12.52
N ARG A 115 16.94 7.92 11.29
CA ARG A 115 16.31 8.68 10.20
C ARG A 115 15.16 7.89 9.58
N PRO A 116 14.05 8.56 9.20
CA PRO A 116 12.99 7.93 8.43
C PRO A 116 13.56 7.30 7.16
N SER A 117 13.10 6.09 6.84
CA SER A 117 13.46 5.36 5.62
C SER A 117 12.46 5.61 4.50
N THR A 118 11.23 5.99 4.84
CA THR A 118 10.18 6.26 3.87
C THR A 118 9.34 7.46 4.29
N VAL A 119 8.69 8.08 3.32
CA VAL A 119 7.62 9.06 3.51
C VAL A 119 6.37 8.53 2.84
N ARG A 120 5.23 8.71 3.50
CA ARG A 120 3.91 8.28 3.05
C ARG A 120 3.01 9.47 2.84
N LEU A 121 2.10 9.35 1.87
CA LEU A 121 1.03 10.31 1.66
C LEU A 121 -0.21 9.84 2.41
N ASN A 122 -0.77 10.70 3.25
CA ASN A 122 -2.02 10.48 3.96
C ASN A 122 -3.10 11.43 3.44
N VAL A 123 -4.36 11.01 3.52
CA VAL A 123 -5.49 11.93 3.36
C VAL A 123 -5.56 12.77 4.65
N GLN A 124 -5.37 14.07 4.50
CA GLN A 124 -5.44 15.02 5.61
C GLN A 124 -6.79 15.72 5.66
N ASP A 125 -7.34 16.07 4.49
CA ASP A 125 -8.65 16.69 4.37
C ASP A 125 -9.42 16.00 3.24
N ARG A 126 -10.47 15.27 3.61
CA ARG A 126 -11.35 14.59 2.66
C ARG A 126 -11.92 15.51 1.59
N GLY A 127 -12.38 16.70 1.97
CA GLY A 127 -13.05 17.61 1.04
C GLY A 127 -12.09 18.13 -0.03
N GLN A 128 -10.89 18.52 0.39
CA GLN A 128 -9.83 18.98 -0.51
C GLN A 128 -9.34 17.86 -1.43
N PHE A 129 -9.10 16.66 -0.89
CA PHE A 129 -8.62 15.54 -1.69
C PHE A 129 -9.64 15.06 -2.71
N LEU A 130 -10.92 14.96 -2.32
CA LEU A 130 -11.98 14.63 -3.28
C LEU A 130 -12.17 15.74 -4.32
N GLY A 131 -12.11 17.02 -3.91
CA GLY A 131 -12.17 18.15 -4.83
C GLY A 131 -11.03 18.16 -5.85
N PHE A 132 -9.81 17.78 -5.43
CA PHE A 132 -8.69 17.54 -6.34
C PHE A 132 -9.01 16.42 -7.34
N LEU A 133 -9.42 15.25 -6.86
CA LEU A 133 -9.74 14.12 -7.74
C LEU A 133 -10.89 14.43 -8.70
N GLU A 134 -11.88 15.23 -8.29
CA GLU A 134 -12.99 15.69 -9.13
C GLU A 134 -12.54 16.67 -10.21
N ALA A 135 -11.58 17.54 -9.91
CA ALA A 135 -11.03 18.52 -10.84
C ALA A 135 -10.21 17.90 -11.98
N LEU A 136 -9.78 16.64 -11.85
CA LEU A 136 -9.03 15.94 -12.88
C LEU A 136 -9.92 15.49 -14.05
N GLU A 137 -9.46 15.74 -15.26
CA GLU A 137 -10.07 15.23 -16.49
C GLU A 137 -9.50 13.84 -16.84
N PRO A 138 -10.32 12.88 -17.32
CA PRO A 138 -9.86 11.53 -17.66
C PRO A 138 -8.70 11.50 -18.65
N GLU A 139 -8.68 12.41 -19.62
CA GLU A 139 -7.66 12.53 -20.66
C GLU A 139 -6.27 12.84 -20.07
N LEU A 140 -6.21 13.67 -19.02
CA LEU A 140 -4.97 14.01 -18.31
C LEU A 140 -4.38 12.81 -17.55
N VAL A 141 -5.24 11.86 -17.17
CA VAL A 141 -4.87 10.72 -16.31
C VAL A 141 -4.52 9.49 -17.15
N ARG A 142 -5.30 9.18 -18.18
CA ARG A 142 -5.12 7.96 -19.00
C ARG A 142 -3.83 7.95 -19.80
N ASP A 143 -3.46 9.11 -20.35
CA ASP A 143 -2.33 9.23 -21.28
C ASP A 143 -1.07 9.83 -20.61
N GLY A 144 -1.16 10.17 -19.31
CA GLY A 144 -0.13 10.91 -18.58
C GLY A 144 0.52 10.16 -17.42
N ALA A 145 1.69 10.63 -16.97
CA ALA A 145 2.39 10.10 -15.79
C ALA A 145 1.53 10.14 -14.51
N LEU A 146 0.60 11.10 -14.43
CA LEU A 146 -0.30 11.29 -13.29
C LEU A 146 -1.16 10.04 -13.01
N GLY A 147 -1.57 9.28 -14.03
CA GLY A 147 -2.34 8.04 -13.82
C GLY A 147 -1.56 6.98 -13.08
N LYS A 148 -0.25 6.86 -13.36
CA LYS A 148 0.64 5.95 -12.63
C LYS A 148 0.82 6.42 -11.19
N ASP A 149 1.04 7.71 -10.99
CA ASP A 149 1.24 8.29 -9.66
C ASP A 149 0.00 8.14 -8.77
N LEU A 150 -1.19 8.40 -9.32
CA LEU A 150 -2.47 8.15 -8.63
C LEU A 150 -2.67 6.67 -8.31
N SER A 151 -2.23 5.77 -9.19
CA SER A 151 -2.29 4.33 -8.94
C SER A 151 -1.41 3.95 -7.76
N THR A 152 -0.16 4.42 -7.73
CA THR A 152 0.75 4.23 -6.59
C THR A 152 0.21 4.83 -5.30
N LEU A 153 -0.44 6.01 -5.36
CA LEU A 153 -1.12 6.58 -4.20
C LEU A 153 -2.22 5.66 -3.69
N SER A 154 -3.08 5.14 -4.56
CA SER A 154 -4.18 4.24 -4.16
C SER A 154 -3.68 2.93 -3.54
N GLU A 155 -2.60 2.36 -4.07
CA GLU A 155 -1.91 1.19 -3.49
C GLU A 155 -1.35 1.51 -2.10
N GLY A 156 -0.72 2.68 -1.95
CA GLY A 156 -0.20 3.16 -0.68
C GLY A 156 -1.29 3.32 0.38
N LEU A 157 -2.42 3.94 0.02
CA LEU A 157 -3.56 4.10 0.92
C LEU A 157 -4.17 2.74 1.32
N ALA A 158 -4.26 1.79 0.38
CA ALA A 158 -4.74 0.44 0.68
C ALA A 158 -3.79 -0.30 1.63
N LEU A 159 -2.48 -0.16 1.43
CA LEU A 159 -1.48 -0.76 2.30
C LEU A 159 -1.52 -0.15 3.71
N GLN A 160 -1.78 1.15 3.82
CA GLN A 160 -1.94 1.82 5.12
C GLN A 160 -3.12 1.26 5.92
N LEU A 161 -4.28 1.08 5.29
CA LEU A 161 -5.42 0.40 5.93
C LEU A 161 -5.08 -1.04 6.33
N LEU A 162 -4.32 -1.75 5.51
CA LEU A 162 -3.95 -3.14 5.78
C LEU A 162 -2.93 -3.27 6.91
N THR A 163 -1.97 -2.36 7.07
CA THR A 163 -0.76 -2.64 7.86
C THR A 163 -0.37 -1.56 8.85
N HIS A 164 -0.98 -0.37 8.79
CA HIS A 164 -0.51 0.78 9.57
C HIS A 164 -1.57 1.31 10.53
N TYR A 165 -2.82 1.34 10.11
CA TYR A 165 -3.89 1.80 10.99
C TYR A 165 -4.42 0.69 11.89
N ASP A 166 -4.54 0.98 13.19
CA ASP A 166 -5.31 0.17 14.11
C ASP A 166 -6.78 0.56 14.01
N LEU A 167 -7.58 -0.27 13.33
CA LEU A 167 -9.01 -0.02 13.14
C LEU A 167 -9.85 -0.26 14.40
N SER A 168 -9.24 -0.75 15.50
CA SER A 168 -9.90 -0.79 16.81
C SER A 168 -9.83 0.56 17.54
N GLN A 169 -8.82 1.37 17.24
CA GLN A 169 -8.61 2.72 17.75
C GLN A 169 -8.13 3.62 16.59
N PRO A 170 -9.02 3.94 15.62
CA PRO A 170 -8.62 4.63 14.41
C PRO A 170 -8.12 6.04 14.71
N SER A 171 -6.98 6.41 14.14
CA SER A 171 -6.47 7.79 14.15
C SER A 171 -7.32 8.70 13.25
N ASP A 172 -7.15 10.02 13.38
CA ASP A 172 -7.84 11.00 12.52
C ASP A 172 -7.58 10.72 11.03
N HIS A 173 -6.33 10.41 10.64
CA HIS A 173 -6.01 10.02 9.26
C HIS A 173 -6.71 8.74 8.80
N ALA A 174 -6.86 7.74 9.69
CA ALA A 174 -7.59 6.53 9.37
C ALA A 174 -9.08 6.83 9.14
N LEU A 175 -9.68 7.69 9.98
CA LEU A 175 -11.07 8.12 9.84
C LEU A 175 -11.29 8.93 8.57
N GLU A 176 -10.41 9.87 8.25
CA GLU A 176 -10.47 10.66 7.01
C GLU A 176 -10.40 9.76 5.77
N LEU A 177 -9.45 8.82 5.73
CA LEU A 177 -9.34 7.87 4.62
C LEU A 177 -10.59 6.98 4.50
N ILE A 178 -11.06 6.37 5.60
CA ILE A 178 -12.25 5.51 5.59
C ILE A 178 -13.48 6.29 5.14
N GLY A 179 -13.66 7.52 5.64
CA GLY A 179 -14.74 8.41 5.24
C GLY A 179 -14.66 8.82 3.77
N SER A 180 -13.46 8.84 3.19
CA SER A 180 -13.21 9.22 1.80
C SER A 180 -13.32 8.07 0.80
N LEU A 181 -13.30 6.80 1.24
CA LEU A 181 -13.20 5.63 0.36
C LEU A 181 -14.20 5.62 -0.79
N GLU A 182 -15.47 5.97 -0.52
CA GLU A 182 -16.51 6.00 -1.55
C GLU A 182 -16.23 7.03 -2.64
N GLY A 183 -15.85 8.25 -2.25
CA GLY A 183 -15.49 9.31 -3.20
C GLY A 183 -14.22 8.98 -3.98
N ILE A 184 -13.21 8.41 -3.32
CA ILE A 184 -11.96 7.99 -3.96
C ILE A 184 -12.25 6.94 -5.04
N VAL A 185 -12.99 5.88 -4.69
CA VAL A 185 -13.33 4.81 -5.63
C VAL A 185 -14.11 5.37 -6.82
N ALA A 186 -15.14 6.17 -6.59
CA ALA A 186 -15.95 6.76 -7.65
C ALA A 186 -15.13 7.66 -8.58
N SER A 187 -14.24 8.49 -8.03
CA SER A 187 -13.38 9.37 -8.81
C SER A 187 -12.38 8.61 -9.67
N TYR A 188 -11.74 7.56 -9.13
CA TYR A 188 -10.81 6.74 -9.91
C TYR A 188 -11.51 5.94 -11.02
N GLU A 189 -12.73 5.45 -10.76
CA GLU A 189 -13.57 4.82 -11.79
C GLU A 189 -13.91 5.81 -12.92
N ARG A 190 -14.32 7.03 -12.57
CA ARG A 190 -14.58 8.12 -13.54
C ARG A 190 -13.35 8.45 -14.39
N LEU A 191 -12.17 8.50 -13.78
CA LEU A 191 -10.91 8.77 -14.47
C LEU A 191 -10.45 7.61 -15.38
N GLY A 192 -11.06 6.43 -15.27
CA GLY A 192 -10.73 5.26 -16.07
C GLY A 192 -9.55 4.44 -15.55
N ILE A 193 -9.21 4.59 -14.26
CA ILE A 193 -8.17 3.82 -13.55
C ILE A 193 -8.78 2.95 -12.45
N ALA A 194 -9.91 2.33 -12.76
CA ALA A 194 -10.70 1.52 -11.82
C ALA A 194 -9.93 0.33 -11.24
N GLU A 195 -9.03 -0.27 -12.03
CA GLU A 195 -8.22 -1.41 -11.58
C GLU A 195 -7.29 -1.02 -10.42
N SER A 196 -6.76 0.21 -10.44
CA SER A 196 -5.86 0.72 -9.40
C SER A 196 -6.52 0.84 -8.03
N VAL A 197 -7.85 1.03 -7.97
CA VAL A 197 -8.63 1.13 -6.72
C VAL A 197 -9.37 -0.14 -6.33
N ALA A 198 -9.14 -1.26 -7.01
CA ALA A 198 -9.84 -2.52 -6.72
C ALA A 198 -9.73 -2.94 -5.24
N LYS A 199 -8.56 -2.70 -4.63
CA LYS A 199 -8.34 -3.03 -3.21
C LYS A 199 -9.12 -2.11 -2.26
N LEU A 200 -9.05 -0.80 -2.49
CA LEU A 200 -9.85 0.19 -1.74
C LEU A 200 -11.35 -0.05 -1.89
N LYS A 201 -11.80 -0.46 -3.09
CA LYS A 201 -13.20 -0.84 -3.34
C LYS A 201 -13.62 -2.07 -2.51
N THR A 202 -12.74 -3.06 -2.36
CA THR A 202 -12.98 -4.19 -1.46
C THR A 202 -13.15 -3.72 -0.02
N TYR A 203 -12.27 -2.84 0.45
CA TYR A 203 -12.38 -2.27 1.80
C TYR A 203 -13.65 -1.43 1.98
N LEU A 204 -14.07 -0.67 0.96
CA LEU A 204 -15.32 0.08 0.98
C LEU A 204 -16.54 -0.83 1.17
N ILE A 205 -16.57 -1.99 0.50
CA ILE A 205 -17.66 -2.97 0.67
C ILE A 205 -17.75 -3.40 2.13
N HIS A 206 -16.62 -3.72 2.75
CA HIS A 206 -16.57 -4.12 4.16
C HIS A 206 -16.84 -2.96 5.13
N ALA A 207 -16.46 -1.74 4.77
CA ALA A 207 -16.80 -0.54 5.53
C ALA A 207 -18.32 -0.33 5.56
N LYS A 208 -19.00 -0.47 4.41
CA LYS A 208 -20.46 -0.38 4.28
C LYS A 208 -21.19 -1.53 4.99
N LYS A 209 -20.57 -2.71 5.07
CA LYS A 209 -21.06 -3.84 5.88
C LYS A 209 -20.72 -3.71 7.36
N HIS A 210 -19.99 -2.68 7.79
CA HIS A 210 -19.53 -2.53 9.18
C HIS A 210 -18.71 -3.72 9.71
N ASP A 211 -17.94 -4.38 8.84
CA ASP A 211 -17.05 -5.50 9.15
C ASP A 211 -15.60 -5.30 8.66
N LEU A 212 -15.23 -4.07 8.26
CA LEU A 212 -13.89 -3.75 7.74
C LEU A 212 -12.77 -4.14 8.70
N ARG A 213 -12.94 -3.89 10.00
CA ARG A 213 -11.92 -4.23 11.01
C ARG A 213 -11.64 -5.73 11.02
N GLU A 214 -12.69 -6.54 11.04
CA GLU A 214 -12.60 -8.00 11.01
C GLU A 214 -11.97 -8.47 9.70
N PHE A 215 -12.38 -7.89 8.58
CA PHE A 215 -11.83 -8.22 7.27
C PHE A 215 -10.32 -7.95 7.18
N ILE A 216 -9.86 -6.79 7.66
CA ILE A 216 -8.44 -6.44 7.68
C ILE A 216 -7.66 -7.40 8.58
N ALA A 217 -8.19 -7.78 9.76
CA ALA A 217 -7.53 -8.74 10.64
C ALA A 217 -7.37 -10.13 9.97
N VAL A 218 -8.41 -10.58 9.26
CA VAL A 218 -8.38 -11.82 8.46
C VAL A 218 -7.34 -11.75 7.35
N GLU A 219 -7.24 -10.61 6.69
CA GLU A 219 -6.30 -10.39 5.59
C GLU A 219 -4.85 -10.29 6.06
N GLN A 220 -4.57 -9.53 7.13
CA GLN A 220 -3.25 -9.43 7.75
C GLN A 220 -2.71 -10.80 8.20
N ALA A 221 -3.61 -11.69 8.64
CA ALA A 221 -3.26 -13.05 9.02
C ALA A 221 -3.28 -14.05 7.84
N HIS A 222 -3.62 -13.60 6.63
CA HIS A 222 -3.69 -14.40 5.41
C HIS A 222 -4.59 -15.65 5.53
N LEU A 223 -5.72 -15.54 6.25
CA LEU A 223 -6.52 -16.71 6.61
C LEU A 223 -7.46 -17.20 5.51
N LEU A 224 -7.82 -16.36 4.53
CA LEU A 224 -8.71 -16.75 3.41
C LEU A 224 -7.94 -17.19 2.14
N GLY A 225 -6.62 -17.38 2.24
CA GLY A 225 -5.78 -17.96 1.18
C GLY A 225 -5.41 -19.42 1.46
N GLY A 226 -4.67 -20.07 0.57
CA GLY A 226 -4.21 -21.46 0.76
C GLY A 226 -3.14 -21.66 1.85
N ARG A 227 -2.68 -20.59 2.50
CA ARG A 227 -1.54 -20.60 3.42
C ARG A 227 -1.79 -21.41 4.72
N PRO A 228 -2.98 -21.37 5.36
CA PRO A 228 -3.22 -22.16 6.56
C PRO A 228 -3.10 -23.68 6.30
N ALA A 229 -3.45 -24.13 5.10
CA ALA A 229 -3.33 -25.54 4.70
C ALA A 229 -1.87 -26.02 4.57
N THR A 230 -0.89 -25.11 4.52
CA THR A 230 0.53 -25.44 4.36
C THR A 230 1.38 -25.13 5.59
N TRP A 231 0.83 -24.56 6.67
CA TRP A 231 1.61 -24.22 7.87
C TRP A 231 2.36 -25.42 8.49
N HIS A 232 1.80 -26.63 8.36
CA HIS A 232 2.43 -27.87 8.83
C HIS A 232 3.72 -28.24 8.06
N ILE A 233 3.96 -27.64 6.88
CA ILE A 233 5.16 -27.87 6.07
C ILE A 233 6.34 -27.05 6.63
N ASP A 234 6.07 -25.80 7.01
CA ASP A 234 7.10 -24.82 7.37
C ASP A 234 7.29 -24.66 8.90
N SER A 235 6.47 -25.34 9.72
CA SER A 235 6.39 -25.11 11.16
C SER A 235 6.50 -26.38 11.99
N GLY A 236 7.31 -26.32 13.06
CA GLY A 236 7.25 -27.30 14.14
C GLY A 236 5.96 -27.18 14.98
N PRO A 237 5.66 -28.17 15.85
CA PRO A 237 4.38 -28.24 16.57
C PRO A 237 4.00 -26.99 17.36
N GLN A 238 4.97 -26.35 18.02
CA GLN A 238 4.73 -25.14 18.82
C GLN A 238 4.33 -23.93 17.97
N TYR A 239 4.99 -23.74 16.82
CA TYR A 239 4.67 -22.65 15.90
C TYR A 239 3.33 -22.90 15.20
N LEU A 240 3.08 -24.14 14.78
CA LEU A 240 1.80 -24.54 14.20
C LEU A 240 0.63 -24.28 15.16
N ALA A 241 0.77 -24.67 16.43
CA ALA A 241 -0.24 -24.41 17.46
C ALA A 241 -0.50 -22.91 17.64
N LYS A 242 0.57 -22.11 17.70
CA LYS A 242 0.46 -20.64 17.82
C LYS A 242 -0.27 -20.00 16.64
N ASP A 243 0.03 -20.43 15.41
CA ASP A 243 -0.61 -19.89 14.21
C ASP A 243 -2.10 -20.24 14.16
N TRP A 244 -2.46 -21.48 14.51
CA TRP A 244 -3.87 -21.88 14.62
C TRP A 244 -4.61 -21.21 15.77
N ASP A 245 -3.97 -21.03 16.93
CA ASP A 245 -4.58 -20.28 18.03
C ASP A 245 -4.87 -18.83 17.63
N ARG A 246 -3.94 -18.18 16.90
CA ARG A 246 -4.18 -16.85 16.33
C ARG A 246 -5.34 -16.86 15.34
N ALA A 247 -5.42 -17.85 14.44
CA ALA A 247 -6.52 -17.98 13.49
C ALA A 247 -7.88 -18.13 14.20
N LEU A 248 -7.93 -18.95 15.25
CA LEU A 248 -9.15 -19.16 16.06
C LEU A 248 -9.53 -17.91 16.86
N GLN A 249 -8.56 -17.15 17.38
CA GLN A 249 -8.82 -15.86 18.01
C GLN A 249 -9.44 -14.86 17.03
N ILE A 250 -8.91 -14.76 15.81
CA ILE A 250 -9.47 -13.91 14.77
C ILE A 250 -10.87 -14.37 14.40
N LEU A 251 -11.09 -15.68 14.18
CA LEU A 251 -12.40 -16.26 13.89
C LEU A 251 -13.45 -15.88 14.96
N ASN A 252 -13.09 -16.00 16.24
CA ASN A 252 -13.97 -15.61 17.35
C ASN A 252 -14.25 -14.11 17.38
N ALA A 253 -13.26 -13.27 17.06
CA ALA A 253 -13.45 -11.82 16.95
C ALA A 253 -14.40 -11.47 15.78
N VAL A 254 -14.30 -12.18 14.65
CA VAL A 254 -15.26 -12.04 13.54
C VAL A 254 -16.66 -12.45 13.96
N ALA A 255 -16.80 -13.59 14.65
CA ALA A 255 -18.09 -14.09 15.16
C ALA A 255 -18.79 -13.10 16.10
N ALA A 256 -18.00 -12.36 16.91
CA ALA A 256 -18.51 -11.37 17.84
C ALA A 256 -19.11 -10.12 17.16
N ASN A 257 -18.81 -9.86 15.87
CA ASN A 257 -19.43 -8.78 15.12
C ASN A 257 -20.70 -9.29 14.39
N PRO A 258 -21.91 -8.82 14.77
CA PRO A 258 -23.16 -9.27 14.13
C PRO A 258 -23.26 -8.88 12.65
N ASN A 259 -22.49 -7.91 12.17
CA ASN A 259 -22.48 -7.56 10.75
C ASN A 259 -21.48 -8.39 9.92
N ALA A 260 -20.57 -9.12 10.57
CA ALA A 260 -19.53 -9.90 9.91
C ALA A 260 -19.92 -11.38 9.69
N GLN A 261 -21.20 -11.73 9.77
CA GLN A 261 -21.65 -13.14 9.74
C GLN A 261 -21.33 -13.85 8.42
N GLU A 262 -21.41 -13.14 7.29
CA GLU A 262 -21.00 -13.68 5.99
C GLU A 262 -19.49 -13.97 5.96
N LEU A 263 -18.68 -13.04 6.46
CA LEU A 263 -17.23 -13.19 6.57
C LEU A 263 -16.86 -14.35 7.50
N TYR A 264 -17.52 -14.43 8.65
CA TYR A 264 -17.37 -15.51 9.63
C TYR A 264 -17.67 -16.88 9.00
N GLY A 265 -18.83 -17.04 8.35
CA GLY A 265 -19.22 -18.29 7.71
C GLY A 265 -18.21 -18.75 6.65
N ARG A 266 -17.75 -17.81 5.80
CA ARG A 266 -16.71 -18.08 4.81
C ARG A 266 -15.37 -18.49 5.44
N LEU A 267 -14.95 -17.78 6.48
CA LEU A 267 -13.70 -18.07 7.19
C LEU A 267 -13.75 -19.42 7.90
N LEU A 268 -14.84 -19.74 8.59
CA LEU A 268 -15.02 -21.01 9.30
C LEU A 268 -14.92 -22.20 8.34
N VAL A 269 -15.65 -22.16 7.22
CA VAL A 269 -15.62 -23.21 6.21
C VAL A 269 -14.20 -23.37 5.65
N HIS A 270 -13.56 -22.27 5.27
CA HIS A 270 -12.21 -22.31 4.71
C HIS A 270 -11.16 -22.86 5.69
N LEU A 271 -11.23 -22.49 6.97
CA LEU A 271 -10.32 -23.00 7.99
C LEU A 271 -10.55 -24.50 8.26
N ARG A 272 -11.81 -24.99 8.20
CA ARG A 272 -12.12 -26.43 8.26
C ARG A 272 -11.50 -27.19 7.09
N ASP A 273 -11.62 -26.66 5.88
CA ASP A 273 -11.02 -27.28 4.69
C ASP A 273 -9.48 -27.30 4.80
N CYS A 274 -8.88 -26.21 5.28
CA CYS A 274 -7.42 -26.12 5.44
C CYS A 274 -6.85 -27.12 6.45
N VAL A 275 -7.53 -27.34 7.59
CA VAL A 275 -7.08 -28.31 8.59
C VAL A 275 -7.21 -29.75 8.08
N ASP A 276 -8.28 -30.06 7.34
CA ASP A 276 -8.50 -31.38 6.75
C ASP A 276 -7.42 -31.68 5.68
N ILE A 277 -7.15 -30.72 4.79
CA ILE A 277 -6.04 -30.81 3.82
C ILE A 277 -4.70 -31.01 4.52
N SER A 278 -4.44 -30.30 5.62
CA SER A 278 -3.18 -30.44 6.38
C SER A 278 -3.01 -31.84 6.97
N ILE A 279 -4.09 -32.42 7.50
CA ILE A 279 -4.10 -33.78 8.07
C ILE A 279 -3.87 -34.81 6.96
N ASP A 280 -4.59 -34.71 5.84
CA ASP A 280 -4.47 -35.65 4.72
C ASP A 280 -3.07 -35.60 4.11
N ASN A 281 -2.47 -34.40 4.03
CA ASN A 281 -1.10 -34.22 3.58
C ASN A 281 -0.09 -34.97 4.47
N LEU A 282 -0.22 -34.86 5.80
CA LEU A 282 0.65 -35.56 6.75
C LEU A 282 0.44 -37.08 6.75
N LEU A 283 -0.77 -37.55 6.51
CA LEU A 283 -1.11 -38.98 6.47
C LEU A 283 -0.70 -39.67 5.15
N GLY A 284 -0.04 -38.96 4.24
CA GLY A 284 0.59 -39.55 3.06
C GLY A 284 -0.30 -39.61 1.83
N HIS A 285 -1.35 -38.80 1.75
CA HIS A 285 -2.13 -38.60 0.52
C HIS A 285 -1.53 -37.48 -0.37
N SER A 286 -0.30 -37.02 -0.06
CA SER A 286 0.36 -35.88 -0.71
C SER A 286 1.80 -36.17 -1.15
N ALA A 287 2.41 -35.24 -1.89
CA ALA A 287 3.75 -35.36 -2.48
C ALA A 287 4.93 -35.32 -1.48
N PHE A 288 4.68 -35.11 -0.18
CA PHE A 288 5.72 -34.94 0.83
C PHE A 288 5.84 -36.16 1.76
N SER A 289 7.05 -36.70 1.88
CA SER A 289 7.36 -37.75 2.86
C SER A 289 7.87 -37.11 4.16
N PHE A 290 7.03 -37.09 5.18
CA PHE A 290 7.40 -36.63 6.52
C PHE A 290 7.85 -37.82 7.39
N SER A 291 8.81 -37.60 8.29
CA SER A 291 9.20 -38.61 9.26
C SER A 291 8.07 -38.90 10.25
N ASP A 292 8.01 -40.11 10.78
CA ASP A 292 6.95 -40.49 11.72
C ASP A 292 6.99 -39.65 13.00
N ALA A 293 8.18 -39.33 13.52
CA ALA A 293 8.36 -38.42 14.65
C ALA A 293 7.80 -37.00 14.38
N TYR A 294 7.89 -36.52 13.13
CA TYR A 294 7.32 -35.23 12.74
C TYR A 294 5.79 -35.28 12.72
N LYS A 295 5.22 -36.35 12.16
CA LYS A 295 3.76 -36.58 12.14
C LYS A 295 3.19 -36.73 13.55
N GLU A 296 3.87 -37.48 14.42
CA GLU A 296 3.48 -37.68 15.81
C GLU A 296 3.40 -36.36 16.59
N GLY A 297 4.25 -35.38 16.25
CA GLY A 297 4.21 -34.05 16.85
C GLY A 297 3.07 -33.16 16.34
N LEU A 298 2.76 -33.18 15.04
CA LEU A 298 1.81 -32.24 14.42
C LEU A 298 0.35 -32.73 14.41
N LEU A 299 0.12 -34.04 14.25
CA LEU A 299 -1.23 -34.59 14.17
C LEU A 299 -2.10 -34.29 15.41
N PRO A 300 -1.59 -34.34 16.66
CA PRO A 300 -2.38 -33.96 17.83
C PRO A 300 -2.88 -32.52 17.75
N VAL A 301 -2.02 -31.57 17.34
CA VAL A 301 -2.35 -30.15 17.20
C VAL A 301 -3.47 -29.97 16.17
N LEU A 302 -3.32 -30.56 14.98
CA LEU A 302 -4.32 -30.42 13.92
C LEU A 302 -5.66 -31.08 14.27
N ARG A 303 -5.63 -32.23 14.96
CA ARG A 303 -6.86 -32.90 15.42
C ARG A 303 -7.59 -32.08 16.48
N GLU A 304 -6.85 -31.45 17.40
CA GLU A 304 -7.43 -30.54 18.38
C GLU A 304 -8.07 -29.32 17.70
N VAL A 305 -7.37 -28.69 16.77
CA VAL A 305 -7.89 -27.57 15.97
C VAL A 305 -9.15 -27.97 15.21
N ARG A 306 -9.13 -29.13 14.53
CA ARG A 306 -10.28 -29.66 13.80
C ARG A 306 -11.47 -29.86 14.74
N ALA A 307 -11.27 -30.44 15.92
CA ALA A 307 -12.32 -30.64 16.91
C ALA A 307 -12.91 -29.29 17.39
N ARG A 308 -12.06 -28.29 17.64
CA ARG A 308 -12.49 -26.93 17.99
C ARG A 308 -13.31 -26.29 16.88
N LEU A 309 -12.87 -26.39 15.63
CA LEU A 309 -13.59 -25.85 14.47
C LEU A 309 -14.93 -26.55 14.22
N ILE A 310 -15.03 -27.85 14.45
CA ILE A 310 -16.30 -28.60 14.32
C ILE A 310 -17.28 -28.24 15.44
N GLY A 311 -16.79 -28.05 16.67
CA GLY A 311 -17.62 -27.70 17.82
C GLY A 311 -18.15 -26.25 17.84
N ILE A 312 -17.80 -25.45 16.83
CA ILE A 312 -18.34 -24.12 16.60
C ILE A 312 -19.60 -24.26 15.73
N GLU A 313 -20.77 -24.04 16.32
CA GLU A 313 -22.09 -23.96 15.66
C GLU A 313 -22.51 -22.51 15.42
#